data_AF-A0A0K8V854-F1
#
_entry.id   AF-A0A0K8V854-F1
#
_cell.length_a   1.000
_cell.length_b   1.000
_cell.length_c   1.000
_cell.angle_alpha   90.00
_cell.angle_beta   90.00
_cell.angle_gamma   90.00
#
_symmetry.space_group_name_H-M   'P 1'
#
loop_
_entity.id
_entity.type
_entity.pdbx_description
1 polymer ?
#
loop_
_entity_poly.entity_id
_entity_poly.type
_entity_poly.pdbx_seq_one_letter_code
_entity_poly.pdbx_strand_id
1 'polypeptide(L)'
;QLRRRIKPNVANAIKIDEQLLFYVENGIINTFPNPPVILTHNMVDDITDIEQQKQIINETHRRAHRNYKNNAQEISLKYYWPNIRNACKKEVQDCEICLTKKYERRPNKQPIGSAPTLNKVGEYIHLPGDSVL
;
A
#
# COMPACT_ATOMS: atom_id res chain seq x y z
N GLN A 1 -29.22 -23.55 7.04
CA GLN A 1 -28.12 -24.07 6.18
C GLN A 1 -26.86 -23.19 6.27
N LEU A 2 -26.95 -21.85 6.15
CA LEU A 2 -25.80 -20.91 6.24
C LEU A 2 -24.94 -21.03 7.51
N ARG A 3 -25.55 -21.17 8.69
CA ARG A 3 -24.83 -21.36 9.97
C ARG A 3 -23.80 -22.51 9.97
N ARG A 4 -24.01 -23.55 9.15
CA ARG A 4 -23.10 -24.71 9.09
C ARG A 4 -21.83 -24.44 8.26
N ARG A 5 -21.81 -23.38 7.45
CA ARG A 5 -20.70 -23.07 6.53
C ARG A 5 -19.82 -21.90 7.00
N ILE A 6 -20.27 -21.16 8.01
CA ILE A 6 -19.49 -20.06 8.61
C ILE A 6 -18.43 -20.64 9.53
N LYS A 7 -17.19 -20.22 9.33
CA LYS A 7 -16.05 -20.63 10.13
C LYS A 7 -15.74 -19.56 11.21
N PRO A 8 -15.67 -19.91 12.50
CA PRO A 8 -15.59 -18.93 13.59
C PRO A 8 -14.30 -18.09 13.62
N ASN A 9 -13.18 -18.61 13.10
CA ASN A 9 -11.86 -17.99 13.24
C ASN A 9 -11.31 -17.36 11.94
N VAL A 10 -12.15 -17.16 10.93
CA VAL A 10 -11.75 -16.53 9.67
C VAL A 10 -12.79 -15.52 9.24
N ALA A 11 -12.35 -14.51 8.48
CA ALA A 11 -13.27 -13.61 7.81
C ALA A 11 -14.10 -14.41 6.80
N ASN A 12 -15.42 -14.46 7.00
CA ASN A 12 -16.33 -15.11 6.06
C ASN A 12 -16.93 -14.04 5.17
N ALA A 13 -16.96 -14.28 3.87
CA ALA A 13 -17.62 -13.41 2.91
C ALA A 13 -18.75 -14.17 2.19
N ILE A 14 -19.85 -13.49 1.93
CA ILE A 14 -20.95 -13.98 1.10
C ILE A 14 -21.03 -13.09 -0.14
N LYS A 15 -20.89 -13.73 -1.31
CA LYS A 15 -21.18 -13.07 -2.58
C LYS A 15 -22.69 -12.90 -2.71
N ILE A 16 -23.14 -11.67 -2.92
CA ILE A 16 -24.56 -11.35 -3.11
C ILE A 16 -24.71 -10.32 -4.23
N ASP A 17 -25.80 -10.45 -4.97
CA ASP A 17 -26.19 -9.45 -5.97
C ASP A 17 -26.63 -8.14 -5.30
N GLU A 18 -26.35 -7.01 -5.95
CA GLU A 18 -26.63 -5.66 -5.45
C GLU A 18 -28.13 -5.45 -5.24
N GLN A 19 -28.97 -5.97 -6.13
CA GLN A 19 -30.43 -5.88 -6.00
C GLN A 19 -30.93 -6.59 -4.74
N LEU A 20 -30.31 -7.72 -4.39
CA LEU A 20 -30.70 -8.52 -3.24
C LEU A 20 -30.11 -7.98 -1.94
N LEU A 21 -28.92 -7.38 -2.00
CA LEU A 21 -28.20 -6.79 -0.86
C LEU A 21 -29.11 -5.85 -0.06
N PHE A 22 -29.80 -4.93 -0.74
CA PHE A 22 -30.69 -3.96 -0.10
C PHE A 22 -31.76 -4.61 0.78
N TYR A 23 -32.30 -5.76 0.37
CA TYR A 23 -33.39 -6.42 1.10
C TYR A 23 -32.91 -7.30 2.25
N VAL A 24 -31.70 -7.88 2.15
CA VAL A 24 -31.25 -8.92 3.08
C VAL A 24 -30.09 -8.51 3.98
N GLU A 25 -29.44 -7.36 3.72
CA GLU A 25 -28.26 -6.89 4.47
C GLU A 25 -28.49 -6.93 5.98
N ASN A 26 -29.52 -6.21 6.45
CA ASN A 26 -29.87 -6.16 7.87
C ASN A 26 -30.21 -7.55 8.42
N GLY A 27 -30.90 -8.38 7.64
CA GLY A 27 -31.26 -9.74 8.05
C GLY A 27 -30.03 -10.64 8.25
N ILE A 28 -29.06 -10.57 7.35
CA ILE A 28 -27.82 -11.36 7.44
C ILE A 28 -26.93 -10.85 8.57
N ILE A 29 -26.70 -9.54 8.66
CA ILE A 29 -25.85 -8.94 9.70
C ILE A 29 -26.40 -9.27 11.09
N ASN A 30 -27.71 -9.13 11.30
CA ASN A 30 -28.35 -9.45 12.58
C ASN A 30 -28.33 -10.95 12.90
N THR A 31 -28.30 -11.82 11.89
CA THR A 31 -28.22 -13.27 12.09
C THR A 31 -26.82 -13.74 12.48
N PHE A 32 -25.78 -13.00 12.06
CA PHE A 32 -24.37 -13.32 12.25
C PHE A 32 -23.57 -12.15 12.85
N PRO A 33 -23.87 -11.73 14.10
CA PRO A 33 -23.13 -10.66 14.76
C PRO A 33 -21.70 -11.10 15.14
N ASN A 34 -21.46 -12.41 15.34
CA ASN A 34 -20.14 -12.96 15.64
C ASN A 34 -20.02 -14.43 15.17
N PRO A 35 -19.06 -14.79 14.29
CA PRO A 35 -18.16 -13.89 13.56
C PRO A 35 -18.93 -13.03 12.55
N PRO A 36 -18.51 -11.77 12.30
CA PRO A 36 -19.15 -10.94 11.30
C PRO A 36 -18.95 -11.55 9.91
N VAL A 37 -20.01 -11.50 9.12
CA VAL A 37 -20.01 -11.91 7.72
C VAL A 37 -19.92 -10.67 6.85
N ILE A 38 -18.96 -10.65 5.93
CA ILE A 38 -18.76 -9.57 4.97
C ILE A 38 -19.62 -9.85 3.73
N LEU A 39 -20.40 -8.87 3.29
CA LEU A 39 -21.15 -8.97 2.04
C LEU A 39 -20.29 -8.36 0.92
N THR A 40 -20.19 -9.06 -0.20
CA THR A 40 -19.39 -8.63 -1.37
C THR A 40 -20.14 -8.89 -2.67
N HIS A 41 -19.92 -8.05 -3.68
CA HIS A 41 -20.40 -8.27 -5.04
C HIS A 41 -19.32 -8.90 -5.92
N ASN A 42 -18.04 -8.73 -5.57
CA ASN A 42 -16.91 -9.21 -6.35
C ASN A 42 -16.38 -10.52 -5.79
N MET A 43 -15.97 -11.39 -6.72
CA MET A 43 -15.19 -12.58 -6.47
C MET A 43 -13.87 -12.44 -7.22
N VAL A 44 -12.79 -12.84 -6.57
CA VAL A 44 -11.42 -12.75 -7.09
C VAL A 44 -10.89 -14.15 -7.38
N ASP A 45 -9.88 -14.22 -8.23
CA ASP A 45 -9.26 -15.48 -8.62
C ASP A 45 -8.20 -15.91 -7.60
N ASP A 46 -8.33 -17.11 -7.07
CA ASP A 46 -7.35 -17.71 -6.17
C ASP A 46 -6.13 -18.17 -6.98
N ILE A 47 -4.98 -17.53 -6.76
CA ILE A 47 -3.73 -17.88 -7.45
C ILE A 47 -2.88 -18.75 -6.53
N THR A 48 -2.78 -20.04 -6.87
CA THR A 48 -1.99 -21.01 -6.10
C THR A 48 -0.56 -21.17 -6.62
N ASP A 49 -0.33 -20.91 -7.90
CA ASP A 49 0.99 -21.02 -8.52
C ASP A 49 1.92 -19.85 -8.13
N ILE A 50 3.12 -20.19 -7.66
CA ILE A 50 4.08 -19.21 -7.13
C ILE A 50 4.68 -18.35 -8.26
N GLU A 51 4.93 -18.93 -9.43
CA GLU A 51 5.51 -18.19 -10.55
C GLU A 51 4.50 -17.18 -11.13
N GLN A 52 3.23 -17.58 -11.23
CA GLN A 52 2.15 -16.68 -11.59
C GLN A 52 1.99 -15.54 -10.57
N GLN A 53 2.06 -15.82 -9.26
CA GLN A 53 2.05 -14.76 -8.23
C GLN A 53 3.18 -13.76 -8.45
N LYS A 54 4.40 -14.24 -8.68
CA LYS A 54 5.56 -13.38 -8.96
C LYS A 54 5.35 -12.53 -10.21
N GLN A 55 4.84 -13.13 -11.28
CA GLN A 55 4.55 -12.44 -12.53
C GLN A 55 3.55 -11.30 -12.30
N ILE A 56 2.42 -11.58 -11.64
CA ILE A 56 1.37 -10.58 -11.34
C ILE A 56 1.96 -9.42 -10.51
N ILE A 57 2.75 -9.73 -9.47
CA ILE A 57 3.38 -8.71 -8.63
C ILE A 57 4.35 -7.86 -9.46
N ASN A 58 5.18 -8.50 -10.28
CA ASN A 58 6.20 -7.85 -11.07
C ASN A 58 5.57 -6.92 -12.12
N GLU A 59 4.58 -7.40 -12.87
CA GLU A 59 3.83 -6.60 -13.85
C GLU A 59 3.13 -5.40 -13.19
N THR A 60 2.47 -5.62 -12.06
CA THR A 60 1.81 -4.54 -11.30
C THR A 60 2.82 -3.50 -10.80
N HIS A 61 3.95 -3.95 -10.25
CA HIS A 61 4.97 -3.06 -9.73
C HIS A 61 5.65 -2.25 -10.84
N ARG A 62 6.10 -2.91 -11.92
CA ARG A 62 6.85 -2.27 -13.01
C ARG A 62 6.04 -1.24 -13.78
N ARG A 63 4.71 -1.36 -13.81
CA ARG A 63 3.82 -0.38 -14.46
C ARG A 63 4.03 1.05 -13.95
N ALA A 64 4.27 1.23 -12.65
CA ALA A 64 4.30 2.58 -12.05
C ALA A 64 5.27 2.73 -10.86
N HIS A 65 6.02 1.68 -10.50
CA HIS A 65 6.92 1.64 -9.33
C HIS A 65 6.26 2.15 -8.04
N ARG A 66 4.96 1.88 -7.88
CA ARG A 66 4.19 2.27 -6.71
C ARG A 66 4.66 1.48 -5.49
N ASN A 67 4.38 2.04 -4.31
CA ASN A 67 4.70 1.39 -3.05
C ASN A 67 3.95 0.06 -2.90
N TYR A 68 4.49 -0.83 -2.05
CA TYR A 68 3.93 -2.17 -1.86
C TYR A 68 2.49 -2.21 -1.33
N LYS A 69 2.03 -1.18 -0.61
CA LYS A 69 0.64 -1.12 -0.12
C LYS A 69 -0.32 -0.89 -1.27
N ASN A 70 0.00 0.04 -2.15
CA ASN A 70 -0.82 0.37 -3.31
C ASN A 70 -0.85 -0.79 -4.30
N ASN A 71 0.30 -1.44 -4.56
CA ASN A 71 0.32 -2.63 -5.43
C ASN A 71 -0.52 -3.77 -4.86
N ALA A 72 -0.40 -4.02 -3.54
CA ALA A 72 -1.19 -5.05 -2.89
C ALA A 72 -2.70 -4.76 -3.00
N GLN A 73 -3.12 -3.50 -2.82
CA GLN A 73 -4.51 -3.11 -3.00
C GLN A 73 -5.00 -3.34 -4.43
N GLU A 74 -4.20 -2.96 -5.44
CA GLU A 74 -4.53 -3.13 -6.86
C GLU A 74 -4.65 -4.62 -7.23
N ILE A 75 -3.74 -5.45 -6.76
CA ILE A 75 -3.77 -6.91 -6.96
C ILE A 75 -5.00 -7.53 -6.29
N SER A 76 -5.31 -7.13 -5.05
CA SER A 76 -6.44 -7.66 -4.28
C SER A 76 -7.81 -7.33 -4.89
N LEU A 77 -7.89 -6.47 -5.91
CA LEU A 77 -9.14 -6.25 -6.66
C LEU A 77 -9.48 -7.40 -7.61
N LYS A 78 -8.48 -8.20 -8.01
CA LYS A 78 -8.65 -9.25 -9.03
C LYS A 78 -8.19 -10.63 -8.57
N TYR A 79 -7.21 -10.68 -7.67
CA TYR A 79 -6.55 -11.91 -7.27
C TYR A 79 -6.47 -12.07 -5.76
N TYR A 80 -6.43 -13.32 -5.31
CA TYR A 80 -6.17 -13.67 -3.92
C TYR A 80 -5.10 -14.73 -3.77
N TRP A 81 -4.21 -14.52 -2.80
CA TRP A 81 -3.40 -15.56 -2.17
C TRP A 81 -2.98 -15.09 -0.77
N PRO A 82 -2.58 -15.99 0.13
CA PRO A 82 -2.11 -15.62 1.45
C PRO A 82 -0.90 -14.68 1.36
N ASN A 83 -0.91 -13.61 2.15
CA ASN A 83 0.23 -12.69 2.31
C ASN A 83 0.65 -11.88 1.06
N ILE A 84 -0.26 -11.56 0.13
CA ILE A 84 -0.02 -10.65 -1.04
C ILE A 84 0.85 -9.45 -0.66
N ARG A 85 0.51 -8.78 0.45
CA ARG A 85 1.20 -7.56 0.91
C ARG A 85 2.68 -7.81 1.23
N ASN A 86 3.02 -8.94 1.83
CA ASN A 86 4.41 -9.30 2.14
C ASN A 86 5.17 -9.66 0.86
N ALA A 87 4.51 -10.34 -0.08
CA ALA A 87 5.11 -10.65 -1.37
C ALA A 87 5.42 -9.37 -2.17
N CYS A 88 4.47 -8.42 -2.24
CA CYS A 88 4.69 -7.10 -2.84
C CYS A 88 5.80 -6.30 -2.15
N LYS A 89 5.94 -6.45 -0.82
CA LYS A 89 6.99 -5.76 -0.07
C LYS A 89 8.38 -6.24 -0.50
N LYS A 90 8.57 -7.55 -0.67
CA LYS A 90 9.83 -8.13 -1.16
C LYS A 90 10.19 -7.58 -2.53
N GLU A 91 9.26 -7.63 -3.49
CA GLU A 91 9.50 -7.09 -4.85
C GLU A 91 9.97 -5.63 -4.83
N VAL A 92 9.31 -4.77 -4.03
CA VAL A 92 9.68 -3.35 -3.93
C VAL A 92 11.04 -3.15 -3.26
N GLN A 93 11.42 -4.02 -2.32
CA GLN A 93 12.72 -3.97 -1.65
C GLN A 93 13.85 -4.43 -2.59
N ASP A 94 13.57 -5.37 -3.49
CA ASP A 94 14.53 -5.92 -4.44
C ASP A 94 14.60 -5.09 -5.75
N CYS A 95 13.73 -4.09 -5.92
CA CYS A 95 13.68 -3.27 -7.12
C CYS A 95 14.78 -2.17 -7.14
N GLU A 96 15.78 -2.35 -8.01
CA GLU A 96 16.88 -1.41 -8.22
C GLU A 96 16.43 0.03 -8.54
N ILE A 97 15.40 0.19 -9.37
CA ILE A 97 14.87 1.51 -9.75
C ILE A 97 14.31 2.23 -8.51
N CYS A 98 13.57 1.51 -7.68
CA CYS A 98 13.01 2.05 -6.45
C CYS A 98 14.09 2.38 -5.40
N LEU A 99 15.18 1.62 -5.36
CA LEU A 99 16.31 1.88 -4.46
C LEU A 99 17.12 3.11 -4.90
N THR A 100 17.34 3.29 -6.21
CA THR A 100 18.24 4.33 -6.74
C THR A 100 17.55 5.65 -7.03
N LYS A 101 16.27 5.64 -7.46
CA LYS A 101 15.56 6.85 -7.91
C LYS A 101 14.70 7.49 -6.83
N LYS A 102 14.45 6.81 -5.72
CA LYS A 102 13.61 7.34 -4.65
C LYS A 102 14.41 8.31 -3.81
N TYR A 103 13.99 9.58 -3.81
CA TYR A 103 14.60 10.61 -2.96
C TYR A 103 14.56 10.20 -1.49
N GLU A 104 15.62 10.54 -0.74
CA GLU A 104 15.68 10.39 0.70
C GLU A 104 14.61 11.29 1.35
N ARG A 105 13.70 10.69 2.12
CA ARG A 105 12.59 11.40 2.78
C ARG A 105 12.96 11.88 4.18
N ARG A 106 14.09 11.42 4.70
CA ARG A 106 14.64 11.77 6.00
C ARG A 106 16.13 12.10 5.85
N PRO A 107 16.46 13.18 5.11
CA PRO A 107 17.85 13.60 4.99
C PRO A 107 18.43 13.84 6.38
N ASN A 108 19.72 13.54 6.55
CA ASN A 108 20.40 13.84 7.80
C ASN A 108 20.26 15.33 8.07
N LYS A 109 19.74 15.69 9.25
CA LYS A 109 19.62 17.09 9.65
C LYS A 109 21.02 17.57 9.95
N GLN A 110 21.63 18.28 8.99
CA GLN A 110 22.89 18.94 9.26
C GLN A 110 22.70 19.86 10.47
N PRO A 111 23.57 19.80 11.49
CA PRO A 111 23.50 20.75 12.58
C PRO A 111 23.73 22.15 11.97
N ILE A 112 22.68 22.98 11.99
CA ILE A 112 22.80 24.37 11.57
C ILE A 112 23.60 25.06 12.66
N GLY A 113 24.84 25.41 12.37
CA GLY A 113 25.63 26.28 13.26
C GLY A 113 24.90 27.60 13.43
N SER A 114 24.92 28.15 14.65
CA SER A 114 24.43 29.51 14.86
C SER A 114 25.19 30.47 13.96
N ALA A 115 24.47 31.23 13.14
CA ALA A 115 25.09 32.32 12.39
C ALA A 115 25.67 33.32 13.41
N PRO A 116 26.91 33.78 13.21
CA PRO A 116 27.49 34.80 14.08
C PRO A 116 26.61 36.06 14.00
N THR A 117 26.12 36.51 15.15
CA THR A 117 25.45 37.81 15.25
C THR A 117 26.50 38.90 15.07
N LEU A 118 26.37 39.68 13.99
CA LEU A 118 27.22 40.84 13.74
C LEU A 118 26.83 41.96 14.71
N ASN A 119 27.83 42.56 15.36
CA ASN A 119 27.63 43.62 16.33
C ASN A 119 27.90 45.01 15.74
N LYS A 120 28.47 45.07 14.52
CA LYS A 120 28.76 46.32 13.81
C LYS A 120 28.38 46.24 12.33
N VAL A 121 27.94 47.38 11.80
CA VAL A 121 27.64 47.55 10.38
C VAL A 121 28.94 47.39 9.58
N GLY A 122 28.96 46.46 8.63
CA GLY A 122 30.11 46.19 7.74
C GLY A 122 31.06 45.07 8.18
N GLU A 123 30.77 44.33 9.27
CA GLU A 123 31.64 43.22 9.74
C GLU A 123 31.73 42.03 8.78
N TYR A 124 30.67 41.75 8.02
CA TYR A 124 30.67 40.72 6.99
C TYR A 124 29.85 41.16 5.79
N ILE A 125 30.43 41.06 4.59
CA ILE A 125 29.73 41.22 3.32
C ILE A 125 29.87 39.87 2.59
N HIS A 126 28.75 39.16 2.43
CA HIS A 126 28.71 37.99 1.57
C HIS A 126 28.40 38.46 0.15
N LEU A 127 29.42 38.47 -0.72
CA LEU A 127 29.23 38.69 -2.14
C LEU A 127 29.03 37.32 -2.80
N PRO A 128 27.84 37.00 -3.31
CA PRO A 128 27.67 35.81 -4.15
C PRO A 128 28.53 36.02 -5.40
N GLY A 129 29.47 35.10 -5.63
CA GLY A 129 30.38 35.18 -6.76
C GLY A 129 29.66 34.88 -8.06
N ASP A 130 29.24 35.91 -8.79
CA ASP A 130 28.92 35.81 -10.21
C ASP A 130 30.20 36.05 -11.03
N SER A 131 30.73 34.92 -11.54
CA SER A 131 31.41 34.72 -12.84
C SER A 131 32.41 35.74 -13.39
N VAL A 132 33.66 35.26 -13.54
CA VAL A 132 34.49 35.24 -14.76
C VAL A 132 34.39 36.43 -15.73
N LEU A 133 35.49 37.18 -15.85
CA LEU A 133 36.04 37.67 -17.12
C LEU A 133 37.55 37.40 -17.16
#